data_AF-A0A126YWZ7-F1
#
_entry.id   AF-A0A126YWZ7-F1
#
_cell.length_a   1.000
_cell.length_b   1.000
_cell.length_c   1.000
_cell.angle_alpha   90.00
_cell.angle_beta   90.00
_cell.angle_gamma   90.00
#
_symmetry.space_group_name_H-M   'P 1'
#
loop_
_entity.id
_entity.type
_entity.pdbx_description
1 polymer ?
#
loop_
_entity_poly.entity_id
_entity_poly.type
_entity_poly.pdbx_seq_one_letter_code
_entity_poly.pdbx_strand_id
1 'polypeptide(L)'
;MTTLAATGSASRRVTRLMYLSLAIGSGVYAGVGLSKAFSEFPALEPWFAWSSWIFSTAAPLILGALALWAPLRTLRIVASIYGLLFLVVMLVWAPLQVTPGLPGQSSPWTNDIMTVPTIAIAISWRARPVWAYVIVSALCSGIVRYASDPAIGWKLAALDTSYNLLTNAVFTSLTLVTRSGASRLDSAAAAAQLETSRQAEAAARVQQRVRIDALVHDHVLSALLIASRDDAPRAPSETSRRRRSRLCRPRARCDPSRSPRRTSSAVCGHRSPLRATASASRPIWAAAC
;
A
#
# COMPACT_ATOMS: atom_id res chain seq x y z
N MET A 1 -3.92 22.07 1.47
CA MET A 1 -2.73 21.57 0.74
C MET A 1 -2.70 20.04 0.84
N THR A 2 -3.61 19.34 0.16
CA THR A 2 -3.89 17.92 0.50
C THR A 2 -4.00 16.97 -0.70
N THR A 3 -3.63 17.37 -1.92
CA THR A 3 -4.03 16.62 -3.13
C THR A 3 -2.91 16.21 -4.09
N LEU A 4 -1.63 16.18 -3.70
CA LEU A 4 -0.53 15.75 -4.58
C LEU A 4 0.24 14.48 -4.15
N ALA A 5 -0.26 13.70 -3.18
CA ALA A 5 0.47 12.54 -2.63
C ALA A 5 -0.11 11.15 -2.99
N ALA A 6 -0.97 11.03 -3.99
CA ALA A 6 -1.72 9.78 -4.23
C ALA A 6 -0.87 8.66 -4.89
N THR A 7 -0.01 8.99 -5.85
CA THR A 7 0.72 8.02 -6.70
C THR A 7 1.81 7.23 -5.98
N GLY A 8 2.23 7.68 -4.80
CA GLY A 8 3.15 6.94 -3.93
C GLY A 8 2.47 6.16 -2.81
N SER A 9 1.15 6.26 -2.62
CA SER A 9 0.51 5.70 -1.42
C SER A 9 0.08 4.24 -1.56
N ALA A 10 -0.41 3.84 -2.75
CA ALA A 10 -1.04 2.54 -2.96
C ALA A 10 -0.03 1.38 -2.99
N SER A 11 1.00 1.41 -3.84
CA SER A 11 2.09 0.41 -3.84
C SER A 11 2.77 0.28 -2.47
N ARG A 12 2.90 1.40 -1.73
CA ARG A 12 3.43 1.39 -0.36
C ARG A 12 2.49 0.67 0.60
N ARG A 13 1.18 0.89 0.51
CA ARG A 13 0.16 0.16 1.29
C ARG A 13 0.18 -1.33 0.96
N VAL A 14 0.21 -1.70 -0.32
CA VAL A 14 0.30 -3.11 -0.75
C VAL A 14 1.56 -3.76 -0.19
N THR A 15 2.71 -3.09 -0.28
CA THR A 15 3.97 -3.63 0.27
C THR A 15 3.89 -3.81 1.80
N ARG A 16 3.26 -2.88 2.53
CA ARG A 16 3.04 -3.02 3.98
C ARG A 16 2.09 -4.18 4.30
N LEU A 17 1.02 -4.33 3.53
CA LEU A 17 0.08 -5.46 3.65
C LEU A 17 0.79 -6.80 3.40
N MET A 18 1.71 -6.87 2.43
CA MET A 18 2.53 -8.07 2.20
C MET A 18 3.40 -8.44 3.41
N TYR A 19 4.00 -7.46 4.09
CA TYR A 19 4.75 -7.72 5.32
C TYR A 19 3.85 -8.14 6.49
N LEU A 20 2.65 -7.56 6.59
CA LEU A 20 1.66 -7.97 7.60
C LEU A 20 1.17 -9.40 7.33
N SER A 21 0.87 -9.76 6.09
CA SER A 21 0.49 -11.14 5.73
C SER A 21 1.64 -12.12 5.97
N LEU A 22 2.89 -11.71 5.72
CA LEU A 22 4.07 -12.51 6.02
C LEU A 22 4.19 -12.80 7.52
N ALA A 23 3.96 -11.79 8.37
CA ALA A 23 3.99 -11.96 9.82
C ALA A 23 2.91 -12.94 10.31
N ILE A 24 1.68 -12.81 9.80
CA ILE A 24 0.58 -13.74 10.11
C ILE A 24 0.94 -15.17 9.65
N GLY A 25 1.39 -15.31 8.40
CA GLY A 25 1.82 -16.60 7.85
C GLY A 25 2.95 -17.24 8.66
N SER A 26 3.92 -16.44 9.12
CA SER A 26 4.97 -16.92 10.00
C SER A 26 4.45 -17.38 11.37
N GLY A 27 3.44 -16.70 11.94
CA GLY A 27 2.83 -17.13 13.19
C GLY A 27 2.11 -18.48 13.05
N VAL A 28 1.42 -18.69 11.92
CA VAL A 28 0.77 -19.98 11.60
C VAL A 28 1.82 -21.08 11.43
N TYR A 29 2.88 -20.83 10.66
CA TYR A 29 3.97 -21.79 10.46
C TYR A 29 4.70 -22.13 11.77
N ALA A 30 4.91 -21.13 12.64
CA ALA A 30 5.48 -21.35 13.96
C ALA A 30 4.61 -22.29 14.79
N GLY A 31 3.28 -22.11 14.75
CA GLY A 31 2.34 -22.97 15.47
C GLY A 31 2.33 -24.41 14.94
N VAL A 32 2.27 -24.60 13.62
CA VAL A 32 2.25 -25.94 13.00
C VAL A 32 3.60 -26.65 13.18
N GLY A 33 4.70 -25.93 13.02
CA GLY A 33 6.06 -26.47 13.14
C GLY A 33 6.54 -26.68 14.58
N LEU A 34 5.81 -26.17 15.59
CA LEU A 34 6.26 -26.15 16.98
C LEU A 34 6.57 -27.56 17.52
N SER A 35 5.65 -28.50 17.29
CA SER A 35 5.79 -29.88 17.77
C SER A 35 7.03 -30.55 17.19
N LYS A 36 7.23 -30.40 15.88
CA LYS A 36 8.38 -30.93 15.17
C LYS A 36 9.68 -30.30 15.67
N ALA A 37 9.74 -28.97 15.75
CA ALA A 37 10.92 -28.28 16.25
C ALA A 37 11.31 -28.76 17.65
N PHE A 38 10.35 -28.90 18.56
CA PHE A 38 10.61 -29.32 19.94
C PHE A 38 11.07 -30.78 20.03
N SER A 39 10.63 -31.64 19.11
CA SER A 39 11.14 -33.01 19.02
C SER A 39 12.60 -33.07 18.54
N GLU A 40 13.05 -32.07 17.79
CA GLU A 40 14.41 -31.98 17.25
C GLU A 40 15.38 -31.22 18.16
N PHE A 41 14.88 -30.42 19.13
CA PHE A 41 15.72 -29.67 20.06
C PHE A 41 16.74 -30.52 20.83
N PRO A 42 16.43 -31.73 21.31
CA PRO A 42 17.42 -32.58 21.97
C PRO A 42 18.57 -33.05 21.06
N ALA A 43 18.40 -32.97 19.73
CA ALA A 43 19.43 -33.36 18.76
C ALA A 43 20.40 -32.22 18.41
N LEU A 44 20.20 -31.03 18.96
CA LEU A 44 20.96 -29.81 18.66
C LEU A 44 21.55 -29.20 19.94
N GLU A 45 22.57 -28.38 19.76
CA GLU A 45 23.07 -27.54 20.84
C GLU A 45 21.94 -26.65 21.43
N PRO A 46 21.69 -26.68 22.76
CA PRO A 46 20.51 -26.02 23.34
C PRO A 46 20.42 -24.53 23.05
N TRP A 47 21.56 -23.82 23.12
CA TRP A 47 21.60 -22.38 22.84
C TRP A 47 21.22 -22.07 21.38
N PHE A 48 21.63 -22.93 20.44
CA PHE A 48 21.34 -22.78 19.03
C PHE A 48 19.88 -23.15 18.73
N ALA A 49 19.37 -24.24 19.28
CA ALA A 49 17.98 -24.67 19.08
C ALA A 49 16.98 -23.56 19.47
N TRP A 50 17.14 -22.99 20.66
CA TRP A 50 16.26 -21.91 21.14
C TRP A 50 16.46 -20.61 20.35
N SER A 51 17.72 -20.18 20.14
CA SER A 51 17.99 -18.90 19.47
C SER A 51 17.54 -18.91 18.00
N SER A 52 17.78 -19.99 17.27
CA SER A 52 17.38 -20.14 15.86
C SER A 52 15.86 -20.21 15.70
N TRP A 53 15.15 -20.92 16.59
CA TRP A 53 13.69 -20.99 16.57
C TRP A 53 13.06 -19.63 16.90
N ILE A 54 13.51 -18.97 17.98
CA ILE A 54 13.04 -17.64 18.37
C ILE A 54 13.33 -16.63 17.26
N PHE A 55 14.53 -16.64 16.69
CA PHE A 55 14.89 -15.75 15.59
C PHE A 55 13.99 -15.97 14.37
N SER A 56 13.80 -17.22 13.95
CA SER A 56 13.03 -17.57 12.74
C SER A 56 11.57 -17.16 12.84
N THR A 57 11.00 -17.19 14.05
CA THR A 57 9.59 -16.88 14.33
C THR A 57 9.36 -15.41 14.73
N ALA A 58 10.21 -14.83 15.58
CA ALA A 58 10.05 -13.47 16.07
C ALA A 58 10.45 -12.42 15.03
N ALA A 59 11.49 -12.65 14.22
CA ALA A 59 11.94 -11.67 13.22
C ALA A 59 10.85 -11.27 12.21
N PRO A 60 10.09 -12.19 11.57
CA PRO A 60 9.00 -11.82 10.68
C PRO A 60 7.82 -11.15 11.41
N LEU A 61 7.54 -11.49 12.67
CA LEU A 61 6.54 -10.80 13.49
C LEU A 61 6.96 -9.35 13.77
N ILE A 62 8.22 -9.14 14.14
CA ILE A 62 8.81 -7.81 14.35
C ILE A 62 8.77 -7.02 13.03
N LEU A 63 9.11 -7.64 11.89
CA LEU A 63 8.98 -7.02 10.57
C LEU A 63 7.54 -6.59 10.27
N GLY A 64 6.54 -7.42 10.58
CA GLY A 64 5.12 -7.08 10.46
C GLY A 64 4.71 -5.90 11.34
N ALA A 65 5.17 -5.86 12.60
CA ALA A 65 4.92 -4.75 13.50
C ALA A 65 5.58 -3.45 13.00
N LEU A 66 6.85 -3.53 12.55
CA LEU A 66 7.55 -2.41 11.92
C LEU A 66 6.84 -1.94 10.65
N ALA A 67 6.10 -2.82 9.95
CA ALA A 67 5.36 -2.45 8.76
C ALA A 67 4.24 -1.43 9.00
N LEU A 68 3.87 -1.15 10.25
CA LEU A 68 2.87 -0.14 10.59
C LEU A 68 3.42 1.29 10.54
N TRP A 69 4.67 1.51 10.95
CA TRP A 69 5.24 2.86 11.10
C TRP A 69 6.57 3.07 10.36
N ALA A 70 7.37 2.01 10.14
CA ALA A 70 8.74 2.16 9.67
C ALA A 70 8.79 2.59 8.19
N PRO A 71 9.86 3.28 7.75
CA PRO A 71 10.05 3.58 6.34
C PRO A 71 10.35 2.29 5.55
N LEU A 72 9.86 2.23 4.30
CA LEU A 72 10.00 1.03 3.45
C LEU A 72 11.44 0.63 3.15
N ARG A 73 12.38 1.60 3.16
CA ARG A 73 13.81 1.30 3.00
C ARG A 73 14.31 0.43 4.15
N THR A 74 13.98 0.79 5.39
CA THR A 74 14.35 0.02 6.58
C THR A 74 13.71 -1.37 6.57
N LEU A 75 12.41 -1.48 6.22
CA LEU A 75 11.74 -2.77 6.10
C LEU A 75 12.44 -3.70 5.11
N ARG A 76 12.83 -3.18 3.94
CA ARG A 76 13.58 -3.96 2.93
C ARG A 76 14.94 -4.41 3.43
N ILE A 77 15.67 -3.55 4.15
CA ILE A 77 16.98 -3.88 4.71
C ILE A 77 16.83 -4.98 5.77
N VAL A 78 15.93 -4.80 6.72
CA VAL A 78 15.68 -5.77 7.81
C VAL A 78 15.21 -7.11 7.24
N ALA A 79 14.31 -7.11 6.25
CA ALA A 79 13.85 -8.33 5.60
C ALA A 79 14.97 -9.04 4.80
N SER A 80 15.87 -8.27 4.18
CA SER A 80 17.05 -8.84 3.51
C SER A 80 18.01 -9.46 4.51
N ILE A 81 18.29 -8.78 5.63
CA ILE A 81 19.12 -9.28 6.72
C ILE A 81 18.51 -10.55 7.31
N TYR A 82 17.20 -10.57 7.56
CA TYR A 82 16.49 -11.74 8.06
C TYR A 82 16.66 -12.95 7.15
N GLY A 83 16.40 -12.80 5.84
CA GLY A 83 16.55 -13.93 4.92
C GLY A 83 18.00 -14.40 4.77
N LEU A 84 18.97 -13.50 4.75
CA LEU A 84 20.39 -13.88 4.72
C LEU A 84 20.85 -14.57 6.00
N LEU A 85 20.45 -14.06 7.17
CA LEU A 85 20.75 -14.71 8.46
C LEU A 85 20.06 -16.07 8.58
N PHE A 86 18.86 -16.24 8.02
CA PHE A 86 18.20 -17.53 7.99
C PHE A 86 18.96 -18.56 7.13
N LEU A 87 19.54 -18.15 6.00
CA LEU A 87 20.46 -19.04 5.25
C LEU A 87 21.66 -19.45 6.10
N VAL A 88 22.22 -18.53 6.89
CA VAL A 88 23.30 -18.86 7.83
C VAL A 88 22.82 -19.87 8.88
N VAL A 89 21.64 -19.68 9.45
CA VAL A 89 21.03 -20.65 10.38
C VAL A 89 20.89 -22.03 9.73
N MET A 90 20.45 -22.12 8.48
CA MET A 90 20.42 -23.41 7.76
C MET A 90 21.80 -24.03 7.61
N LEU A 91 22.80 -23.26 7.17
CA LEU A 91 24.14 -23.80 6.96
C LEU A 91 24.82 -24.23 8.26
N VAL A 92 24.55 -23.52 9.35
CA VAL A 92 25.08 -23.79 10.70
C VAL A 92 24.34 -24.94 11.40
N TRP A 93 23.17 -25.33 10.90
CA TRP A 93 22.37 -26.42 11.44
C TRP A 93 23.14 -27.73 11.57
N ALA A 94 23.71 -28.24 10.47
CA ALA A 94 24.40 -29.53 10.46
C ALA A 94 25.67 -29.54 11.32
N PRO A 95 26.53 -28.50 11.32
CA PRO A 95 27.67 -28.41 12.25
C PRO A 95 27.31 -28.40 13.74
N LEU A 96 26.13 -27.89 14.11
CA LEU A 96 25.69 -27.78 15.51
C LEU A 96 24.75 -28.91 15.95
N GLN A 97 24.61 -29.93 15.12
CA GLN A 97 23.90 -31.14 15.45
C GLN A 97 24.75 -32.01 16.39
N VAL A 98 24.17 -32.38 17.53
CA VAL A 98 24.85 -33.14 18.60
C VAL A 98 24.70 -34.65 18.38
N THR A 99 23.58 -35.08 17.81
CA THR A 99 23.27 -36.50 17.58
C THR A 99 23.07 -36.77 16.08
N PRO A 100 23.76 -37.75 15.48
CA PRO A 100 23.52 -38.11 14.08
C PRO A 100 22.12 -38.70 13.90
N GLY A 101 21.42 -38.24 12.87
CA GLY A 101 20.05 -38.64 12.58
C GLY A 101 18.98 -37.87 13.37
N LEU A 102 17.83 -37.66 12.73
CA LEU A 102 16.66 -37.04 13.37
C LEU A 102 15.61 -38.10 13.74
N PRO A 103 14.77 -37.84 14.75
CA PRO A 103 13.68 -38.74 15.13
C PRO A 103 12.81 -39.13 13.91
N GLY A 104 12.69 -40.43 13.65
CA GLY A 104 11.87 -40.93 12.54
C GLY A 104 12.40 -40.59 11.13
N GLN A 105 13.70 -40.28 10.98
CA GLN A 105 14.29 -39.83 9.71
C GLN A 105 13.58 -38.58 9.15
N SER A 106 13.05 -37.71 10.02
CA SER A 106 12.38 -36.46 9.62
C SER A 106 13.35 -35.46 9.01
N SER A 107 12.89 -34.64 8.07
CA SER A 107 13.68 -33.52 7.54
C SER A 107 13.78 -32.40 8.58
N PRO A 108 14.90 -31.65 8.67
CA PRO A 108 15.07 -30.56 9.63
C PRO A 108 13.89 -29.56 9.63
N TRP A 109 13.47 -29.07 10.80
CA TRP A 109 12.38 -28.09 10.90
C TRP A 109 12.64 -26.81 10.10
N THR A 110 13.90 -26.44 9.86
CA THR A 110 14.28 -25.29 9.04
C THR A 110 13.73 -25.38 7.62
N ASN A 111 13.57 -26.59 7.08
CA ASN A 111 13.04 -26.80 5.73
C ASN A 111 11.56 -26.39 5.64
N ASP A 112 10.80 -26.58 6.71
CA ASP A 112 9.37 -26.25 6.72
C ASP A 112 9.14 -24.73 6.79
N ILE A 113 10.01 -23.99 7.49
CA ILE A 113 9.89 -22.53 7.68
C ILE A 113 10.57 -21.72 6.58
N MET A 114 11.48 -22.29 5.81
CA MET A 114 12.29 -21.62 4.77
C MET A 114 11.50 -20.75 3.77
N THR A 115 10.23 -21.08 3.51
CA THR A 115 9.39 -20.29 2.61
C THR A 115 9.19 -18.84 3.13
N VAL A 116 9.14 -18.64 4.45
CA VAL A 116 8.95 -17.33 5.09
C VAL A 116 10.08 -16.33 4.75
N PRO A 117 11.37 -16.62 5.02
CA PRO A 117 12.47 -15.73 4.62
C PRO A 117 12.58 -15.57 3.11
N THR A 118 12.21 -16.59 2.33
CA THR A 118 12.18 -16.49 0.86
C THR A 118 11.17 -15.44 0.39
N ILE A 119 9.96 -15.44 0.95
CA ILE A 119 8.95 -14.40 0.66
C ILE A 119 9.45 -13.03 1.12
N ALA A 120 10.09 -12.93 2.29
CA ALA A 120 10.65 -11.66 2.79
C ALA A 120 11.65 -11.04 1.80
N ILE A 121 12.52 -11.85 1.21
CA ILE A 121 13.47 -11.44 0.17
C ILE A 121 12.73 -11.12 -1.14
N ALA A 122 11.73 -11.90 -1.54
CA ALA A 122 10.93 -11.64 -2.73
C ALA A 122 10.22 -10.27 -2.67
N ILE A 123 9.71 -9.87 -1.50
CA ILE A 123 9.14 -8.54 -1.27
C ILE A 123 10.22 -7.45 -1.42
N SER A 124 11.43 -7.72 -0.94
CA SER A 124 12.50 -6.73 -0.76
C SER A 124 13.35 -6.47 -2.00
N TRP A 125 13.67 -7.52 -2.75
CA TRP A 125 14.66 -7.49 -3.84
C TRP A 125 14.02 -7.32 -5.22
N ARG A 126 14.87 -7.23 -6.26
CA ARG A 126 14.43 -7.28 -7.67
C ARG A 126 14.20 -8.74 -8.08
N ALA A 127 13.38 -9.01 -9.09
CA ALA A 127 13.01 -10.37 -9.47
C ALA A 127 14.22 -11.28 -9.77
N ARG A 128 15.24 -10.77 -10.49
CA ARG A 128 16.42 -11.56 -10.87
C ARG A 128 17.20 -12.16 -9.69
N PRO A 129 17.69 -11.37 -8.71
CA PRO A 129 18.43 -11.92 -7.57
C PRO A 129 17.56 -12.77 -6.62
N VAL A 130 16.24 -12.61 -6.62
CA VAL A 130 15.34 -13.46 -5.81
C VAL A 130 15.36 -14.90 -6.32
N TRP A 131 15.38 -15.11 -7.63
CA TRP A 131 15.49 -16.46 -8.20
C TRP A 131 16.81 -17.16 -7.85
N ALA A 132 17.91 -16.39 -7.81
CA ALA A 132 19.18 -16.91 -7.31
C ALA A 132 19.07 -17.35 -5.84
N TYR A 133 18.44 -16.52 -4.99
CA TYR A 133 18.19 -16.88 -3.59
C TYR A 133 17.33 -18.15 -3.45
N VAL A 134 16.25 -18.27 -4.23
CA VAL A 134 15.38 -19.47 -4.24
C VAL A 134 16.18 -20.74 -4.54
N ILE A 135 17.02 -20.71 -5.57
CA ILE A 135 17.87 -21.84 -5.94
C ILE A 135 18.87 -22.15 -4.82
N VAL A 136 19.56 -21.13 -4.29
CA VAL A 136 20.53 -21.30 -3.20
C VAL A 136 19.86 -21.89 -1.96
N SER A 137 18.71 -21.36 -1.53
CA SER A 137 17.98 -21.87 -0.36
C SER A 137 17.56 -23.33 -0.52
N ALA A 138 17.12 -23.74 -1.71
CA ALA A 138 16.75 -25.11 -1.98
C ALA A 138 17.97 -26.04 -1.98
N LEU A 139 19.09 -25.62 -2.57
CA LEU A 139 20.33 -26.39 -2.51
C LEU A 139 20.83 -26.53 -1.07
N CYS A 140 20.76 -25.46 -0.27
CA CYS A 140 21.08 -25.51 1.15
C CYS A 140 20.18 -26.52 1.88
N SER A 141 18.88 -26.59 1.59
CA SER A 141 17.98 -27.55 2.23
C SER A 141 18.35 -29.00 1.94
N GLY A 142 18.76 -29.31 0.70
CA GLY A 142 19.29 -30.62 0.32
C GLY A 142 20.60 -30.97 1.01
N ILE A 143 21.54 -30.02 1.04
CA ILE A 143 22.86 -30.20 1.68
C ILE A 143 22.68 -30.46 3.17
N VAL A 144 21.87 -29.66 3.86
CA VAL A 144 21.60 -29.82 5.29
C VAL A 144 20.90 -31.15 5.56
N ARG A 145 19.94 -31.53 4.71
CA ARG A 145 19.25 -32.83 4.82
C ARG A 145 20.21 -34.00 4.73
N TYR A 146 21.11 -33.99 3.75
CA TYR A 146 22.11 -35.04 3.57
C TYR A 146 23.16 -35.05 4.70
N ALA A 147 23.59 -33.86 5.14
CA ALA A 147 24.58 -33.73 6.22
C ALA A 147 24.01 -34.19 7.58
N SER A 148 22.72 -33.97 7.83
CA SER A 148 22.08 -34.35 9.09
C SER A 148 21.85 -35.84 9.26
N ASP A 149 21.69 -36.56 8.15
CA ASP A 149 21.57 -38.01 8.13
C ASP A 149 22.10 -38.54 6.79
N PRO A 150 23.35 -39.02 6.73
CA PRO A 150 23.88 -39.60 5.50
C PRO A 150 23.23 -40.94 5.11
N ALA A 151 22.55 -41.62 6.04
CA ALA A 151 22.03 -42.98 5.84
C ALA A 151 20.75 -43.02 4.99
N ILE A 152 19.97 -41.93 4.95
CA ILE A 152 18.78 -41.77 4.09
C ILE A 152 19.11 -41.72 2.59
N GLY A 153 20.37 -41.46 2.23
CA GLY A 153 20.85 -41.45 0.85
C GLY A 153 20.48 -40.22 0.03
N TRP A 154 21.23 -40.00 -1.06
CA TRP A 154 21.15 -38.78 -1.87
C TRP A 154 19.79 -38.56 -2.56
N LYS A 155 19.05 -39.65 -2.85
CA LYS A 155 17.77 -39.58 -3.56
C LYS A 155 16.70 -38.84 -2.74
N LEU A 156 16.64 -39.10 -1.44
CA LEU A 156 15.66 -38.45 -0.57
C LEU A 156 16.01 -36.97 -0.35
N ALA A 157 17.29 -36.65 -0.19
CA ALA A 157 17.77 -35.27 -0.13
C ALA A 157 17.45 -34.49 -1.42
N ALA A 158 17.59 -35.12 -2.59
CA ALA A 158 17.22 -34.52 -3.88
C ALA A 158 15.70 -34.29 -3.99
N LEU A 159 14.88 -35.22 -3.48
CA LEU A 159 13.43 -35.07 -3.43
C LEU A 159 13.03 -33.89 -2.54
N ASP A 160 13.58 -33.81 -1.32
CA ASP A 160 13.35 -32.67 -0.41
C ASP A 160 13.81 -31.35 -1.05
N THR A 161 14.95 -31.35 -1.73
CA THR A 161 15.44 -30.18 -2.49
C THR A 161 14.43 -29.74 -3.55
N SER A 162 13.90 -30.68 -4.33
CA SER A 162 12.94 -30.40 -5.39
C SER A 162 11.60 -29.88 -4.86
N TYR A 163 11.10 -30.48 -3.77
CA TYR A 163 9.89 -30.05 -3.07
C TYR A 163 10.02 -28.61 -2.58
N ASN A 164 11.14 -28.32 -1.92
CA ASN A 164 11.48 -27.00 -1.41
C ASN A 164 11.66 -25.96 -2.51
N LEU A 165 12.35 -26.33 -3.59
CA LEU A 165 12.54 -25.47 -4.75
C LEU A 165 11.20 -25.07 -5.37
N LEU A 166 10.31 -26.04 -5.59
CA LEU A 166 8.97 -25.80 -6.15
C LEU A 166 8.13 -24.93 -5.23
N THR A 167 8.10 -25.25 -3.93
CA THR A 167 7.35 -24.48 -2.93
C THR A 167 7.82 -23.04 -2.90
N ASN A 168 9.13 -22.81 -2.77
CA ASN A 168 9.73 -21.48 -2.77
C ASN A 168 9.47 -20.74 -4.09
N ALA A 169 9.55 -21.41 -5.23
CA ALA A 169 9.30 -20.84 -6.55
C ALA A 169 7.84 -20.37 -6.70
N VAL A 170 6.87 -21.15 -6.24
CA VAL A 170 5.44 -20.80 -6.30
C VAL A 170 5.14 -19.57 -5.45
N PHE A 171 5.55 -19.57 -4.18
CA PHE A 171 5.32 -18.42 -3.29
C PHE A 171 6.05 -17.16 -3.75
N THR A 172 7.27 -17.32 -4.26
CA THR A 172 8.04 -16.23 -4.87
C THR A 172 7.34 -15.66 -6.09
N SER A 173 6.87 -16.53 -7.00
CA SER A 173 6.14 -16.11 -8.21
C SER A 173 4.87 -15.34 -7.85
N LEU A 174 4.09 -15.86 -6.90
CA LEU A 174 2.88 -15.19 -6.42
C LEU A 174 3.19 -13.80 -5.86
N THR A 175 4.26 -13.69 -5.06
CA THR A 175 4.71 -12.41 -4.49
C THR A 175 5.12 -11.42 -5.58
N LEU A 176 5.92 -11.86 -6.56
CA LEU A 176 6.39 -11.02 -7.66
C LEU A 176 5.25 -10.58 -8.57
N VAL A 177 4.32 -11.48 -8.91
CA VAL A 177 3.13 -11.17 -9.70
C VAL A 177 2.27 -10.14 -8.98
N THR A 178 1.98 -10.35 -7.70
CA THR A 178 1.19 -9.40 -6.89
C THR A 178 1.84 -8.02 -6.86
N ARG A 179 3.17 -7.95 -6.71
CA ARG A 179 3.90 -6.68 -6.72
C ARG A 179 3.85 -5.99 -8.08
N SER A 180 4.01 -6.75 -9.16
CA SER A 180 3.96 -6.22 -10.51
C SER A 180 2.55 -5.73 -10.87
N GLY A 181 1.50 -6.46 -10.47
CA GLY A 181 0.11 -6.08 -10.66
C GLY A 181 -0.23 -4.77 -9.94
N ALA A 182 0.19 -4.63 -8.68
CA ALA A 182 0.01 -3.39 -7.93
C ALA A 182 0.70 -2.19 -8.60
N SER A 183 1.92 -2.37 -9.12
CA SER A 183 2.63 -1.29 -9.83
C SER A 183 1.95 -0.88 -11.13
N ARG A 184 1.38 -1.85 -11.88
CA ARG A 184 0.64 -1.58 -13.12
C ARG A 184 -0.67 -0.86 -12.82
N LEU A 185 -1.41 -1.31 -11.79
CA LEU A 185 -2.64 -0.68 -11.35
C LEU A 185 -2.41 0.78 -10.91
N ASP A 186 -1.35 1.02 -10.14
CA ASP A 186 -0.98 2.38 -9.70
C ASP A 186 -0.66 3.30 -10.89
N SER A 187 0.04 2.78 -11.91
CA SER A 187 0.35 3.57 -13.12
C SER A 187 -0.90 3.91 -13.93
N ALA A 188 -1.85 2.97 -14.06
CA ALA A 188 -3.12 3.21 -14.73
C ALA A 188 -4.00 4.20 -13.97
N ALA A 189 -4.06 4.07 -12.64
CA ALA A 189 -4.78 5.01 -11.78
C ALA A 189 -4.20 6.42 -11.86
N ALA A 190 -2.87 6.57 -11.91
CA ALA A 190 -2.21 7.85 -12.10
C ALA A 190 -2.60 8.52 -13.43
N ALA A 191 -2.61 7.75 -14.52
CA ALA A 191 -2.99 8.24 -15.85
C ALA A 191 -4.46 8.68 -15.89
N ALA A 192 -5.37 7.89 -15.31
CA ALA A 192 -6.79 8.24 -15.21
C ALA A 192 -7.03 9.50 -14.36
N GLN A 193 -6.30 9.67 -13.25
CA GLN A 193 -6.39 10.87 -12.41
C GLN A 193 -5.93 12.12 -13.17
N LEU A 194 -4.88 12.01 -13.98
CA LEU A 194 -4.40 13.12 -14.81
C LEU A 194 -5.47 13.52 -15.85
N GLU A 195 -6.09 12.54 -16.50
CA GLU A 195 -7.11 12.78 -17.51
C GLU A 195 -8.35 13.44 -16.91
N THR A 196 -8.85 12.93 -15.79
CA THR A 196 -9.98 13.54 -15.06
C THR A 196 -9.66 14.97 -14.60
N SER A 197 -8.43 15.26 -14.18
CA SER A 197 -8.03 16.64 -13.83
C SER A 197 -8.07 17.58 -15.04
N ARG A 198 -7.60 17.13 -16.20
CA ARG A 198 -7.65 17.91 -17.46
C ARG A 198 -9.07 18.18 -17.91
N GLN A 199 -9.94 17.17 -17.81
CA GLN A 199 -11.35 17.30 -18.15
C GLN A 199 -12.07 18.29 -17.20
N ALA A 200 -11.76 18.24 -15.90
CA ALA A 200 -12.29 19.20 -14.93
C ALA A 200 -11.84 20.63 -15.21
N GLU A 201 -10.56 20.84 -15.57
CA GLU A 201 -10.06 22.16 -15.98
C GLU A 201 -10.73 22.66 -17.26
N ALA A 202 -10.92 21.80 -18.26
CA ALA A 202 -11.60 22.15 -19.50
C ALA A 202 -13.06 22.54 -19.23
N ALA A 203 -13.79 21.76 -18.42
CA ALA A 203 -15.16 22.05 -18.02
C ALA A 203 -15.26 23.39 -17.26
N ALA A 204 -14.34 23.66 -16.34
CA ALA A 204 -14.28 24.94 -15.61
C ALA A 204 -14.06 26.12 -16.57
N ARG A 205 -13.17 25.98 -17.57
CA ARG A 205 -12.94 27.02 -18.59
C ARG A 205 -14.20 27.27 -19.43
N VAL A 206 -14.93 26.23 -19.82
CA VAL A 206 -16.20 26.36 -20.55
C VAL A 206 -17.24 27.09 -19.71
N GLN A 207 -17.43 26.71 -18.45
CA GLN A 207 -18.35 27.40 -17.53
C GLN A 207 -17.97 28.88 -17.35
N GLN A 208 -16.67 29.18 -17.27
CA GLN A 208 -16.19 30.55 -17.14
C GLN A 208 -16.48 31.39 -18.40
N ARG A 209 -16.34 30.80 -19.60
CA ARG A 209 -16.70 31.46 -20.86
C ARG A 209 -18.19 31.75 -20.95
N VAL A 210 -19.05 30.79 -20.61
CA VAL A 210 -20.51 30.99 -20.59
C VAL A 210 -20.90 32.12 -19.63
N ARG A 211 -20.26 32.18 -18.46
CA ARG A 211 -20.51 33.25 -17.48
C ARG A 211 -20.05 34.62 -17.96
N ILE A 212 -18.91 34.70 -18.65
CA ILE A 212 -18.41 35.95 -19.24
C ILE A 212 -19.33 36.41 -20.36
N ASP A 213 -19.76 35.50 -21.24
CA ASP A 213 -20.65 35.81 -22.36
C ASP A 213 -21.99 36.43 -21.89
N ALA A 214 -22.59 35.84 -20.85
CA ALA A 214 -23.80 36.39 -20.23
C ALA A 214 -23.60 37.83 -19.70
N LEU A 215 -22.47 38.09 -19.02
CA LEU A 215 -22.15 39.44 -18.51
C LEU A 215 -21.92 40.44 -19.64
N VAL A 216 -21.25 40.03 -20.73
CA VAL A 216 -21.02 40.87 -21.90
C VAL A 216 -22.34 41.21 -22.58
N HIS A 217 -23.22 40.22 -22.75
CA HIS A 217 -24.54 40.42 -23.36
C HIS A 217 -25.35 41.48 -22.60
N ASP A 218 -25.43 41.36 -21.27
CA ASP A 218 -26.17 42.31 -20.42
C ASP A 218 -25.58 43.73 -20.49
N HIS A 219 -24.25 43.86 -20.53
CA HIS A 219 -23.58 45.15 -20.66
C HIS A 219 -23.86 45.81 -22.00
N VAL A 220 -23.84 45.04 -23.10
CA VAL A 220 -24.16 45.56 -24.44
C VAL A 220 -25.62 45.99 -24.52
N LEU A 221 -26.55 45.19 -23.98
CA LEU A 221 -27.98 45.51 -23.97
C LEU A 221 -28.28 46.78 -23.15
N SER A 222 -27.61 46.92 -22.00
CA SER A 222 -27.70 48.12 -21.16
C SER A 222 -27.12 49.36 -21.86
N ALA A 223 -26.01 49.22 -22.58
CA ALA A 223 -25.39 50.33 -23.32
C ALA A 223 -26.29 50.80 -24.47
N LEU A 224 -26.88 49.88 -25.24
CA LEU A 224 -27.83 50.19 -26.31
C LEU A 224 -29.10 50.88 -25.78
N LEU A 225 -29.61 50.48 -24.61
CA LEU A 225 -30.74 51.12 -23.94
C LEU A 225 -30.44 52.55 -23.44
N ILE A 226 -29.20 52.81 -23.04
CA ILE A 226 -28.77 54.16 -22.65
C ILE A 226 -28.61 55.04 -23.89
N ALA A 227 -27.93 54.54 -24.93
CA ALA A 227 -27.72 55.28 -26.16
C ALA A 227 -29.03 55.65 -26.87
N SER A 228 -30.02 54.74 -26.91
CA SER A 228 -31.33 55.02 -27.50
C SER A 228 -32.19 56.01 -26.70
N ARG A 229 -31.88 56.24 -25.42
CA ARG A 229 -32.54 57.27 -24.60
C ARG A 229 -31.91 58.65 -24.74
N ASP A 230 -30.63 58.73 -25.13
CA ASP A 230 -29.90 60.00 -25.31
C ASP A 230 -30.23 60.71 -26.64
N ASP A 231 -31.10 60.14 -27.48
CA ASP A 231 -31.69 60.79 -28.68
C ASP A 231 -32.88 61.73 -28.38
N ALA A 232 -33.12 62.09 -27.10
CA ALA A 232 -34.04 63.16 -26.74
C ALA A 232 -33.32 64.54 -26.73
N PRO A 233 -33.91 65.64 -27.26
CA PRO A 233 -33.18 66.89 -27.47
C PRO A 233 -32.62 67.50 -26.19
N ARG A 234 -31.37 67.97 -26.27
CA ARG A 234 -30.59 68.62 -25.21
C ARG A 234 -31.41 69.70 -24.46
N ALA A 235 -31.43 69.58 -23.12
CA ALA A 235 -31.48 70.73 -22.22
C ALA A 235 -30.24 70.69 -21.31
N PRO A 236 -29.51 71.80 -21.13
CA PRO A 236 -28.23 71.79 -20.44
C PRO A 236 -28.40 71.78 -18.92
N SER A 237 -27.37 71.23 -18.27
CA SER A 237 -26.90 71.50 -16.90
C SER A 237 -27.76 70.99 -15.72
N GLU A 238 -27.23 70.01 -14.97
CA GLU A 238 -26.86 70.13 -13.53
C GLU A 238 -26.93 68.82 -12.71
N THR A 239 -27.46 67.70 -13.21
CA THR A 239 -27.75 66.54 -12.32
C THR A 239 -26.69 65.45 -12.23
N SER A 240 -25.57 65.52 -12.96
CA SER A 240 -24.55 64.45 -12.96
C SER A 240 -23.52 64.49 -11.80
N ARG A 241 -23.58 65.50 -10.92
CA ARG A 241 -22.68 65.58 -9.73
C ARG A 241 -23.10 64.73 -8.53
N ARG A 242 -24.31 64.15 -8.50
CA ARG A 242 -24.83 63.47 -7.29
C ARG A 242 -24.57 61.95 -7.19
N ARG A 243 -23.98 61.32 -8.22
CA ARG A 243 -23.78 59.85 -8.26
C ARG A 243 -22.31 59.40 -8.17
N ARG A 244 -21.41 60.26 -7.67
CA ARG A 244 -20.01 59.89 -7.36
C ARG A 244 -19.72 59.71 -5.87
N SER A 245 -20.68 59.98 -4.97
CA SER A 245 -20.43 59.97 -3.52
C SER A 245 -20.75 58.66 -2.78
N ARG A 246 -21.17 57.58 -3.46
CA ARG A 246 -21.54 56.31 -2.79
C ARG A 246 -20.53 55.16 -2.88
N LEU A 247 -19.36 55.36 -3.49
CA LEU A 247 -18.37 54.28 -3.67
C LEU A 247 -17.05 54.44 -2.90
N CYS A 248 -16.91 55.48 -2.08
CA CYS A 248 -15.81 55.55 -1.10
C CYS A 248 -16.31 55.11 0.27
N ARG A 249 -16.29 53.79 0.53
CA ARG A 249 -16.28 53.26 1.91
C ARG A 249 -14.90 52.65 2.15
N PRO A 250 -14.05 53.24 3.02
CA PRO A 250 -12.73 52.70 3.31
C PRO A 250 -12.85 51.31 3.94
N ARG A 251 -12.15 50.32 3.38
CA ARG A 251 -11.86 49.06 4.09
C ARG A 251 -10.90 49.41 5.22
N ALA A 252 -11.42 49.53 6.44
CA ALA A 252 -10.60 49.59 7.64
C ALA A 252 -9.73 48.33 7.76
N ARG A 253 -8.48 48.55 8.13
CA ARG A 253 -7.51 47.56 8.61
C ARG A 253 -8.19 46.56 9.56
N CYS A 254 -8.04 45.27 9.28
CA CYS A 254 -8.07 44.25 10.32
C CYS A 254 -6.62 43.97 10.73
N ASP A 255 -6.29 44.38 11.95
CA ASP A 255 -5.06 44.06 12.67
C ASP A 255 -5.10 42.59 13.17
N PRO A 256 -3.97 41.88 13.28
CA PRO A 256 -3.93 40.49 13.72
C PRO A 256 -3.61 40.41 15.21
N SER A 257 -4.61 40.39 16.09
CA SER A 257 -4.47 39.78 17.43
C SER A 257 -5.82 39.66 18.16
N ARG A 258 -6.14 38.43 18.59
CA ARG A 258 -7.04 37.99 19.69
C ARG A 258 -8.05 36.90 19.28
N SER A 259 -7.72 35.67 19.67
CA SER A 259 -8.68 34.67 20.17
C SER A 259 -9.02 35.01 21.66
N PRO A 260 -9.94 34.33 22.40
CA PRO A 260 -10.71 33.11 22.12
C PRO A 260 -12.20 33.12 22.61
N ARG A 261 -12.87 31.94 22.52
CA ARG A 261 -14.14 31.45 23.15
C ARG A 261 -15.44 31.76 22.39
N ARG A 262 -16.22 30.79 21.88
CA ARG A 262 -16.88 29.56 22.42
C ARG A 262 -18.15 29.87 23.23
N THR A 263 -19.31 29.76 22.58
CA THR A 263 -20.65 29.31 23.08
C THR A 263 -21.59 29.27 21.85
N SER A 264 -22.22 28.14 21.46
CA SER A 264 -23.57 27.70 21.91
C SER A 264 -24.61 28.82 21.72
N SER A 265 -25.72 28.71 20.98
CA SER A 265 -26.66 27.59 20.77
C SER A 265 -27.70 27.93 19.68
N ALA A 266 -28.23 26.87 19.07
CA ALA A 266 -29.62 26.61 18.61
C ALA A 266 -30.56 27.76 18.20
N VAL A 267 -31.21 27.60 17.03
CA VAL A 267 -32.67 27.66 16.77
C VAL A 267 -32.89 27.07 15.35
N CYS A 268 -33.46 25.86 15.21
CA CYS A 268 -34.85 25.55 14.82
C CYS A 268 -35.31 26.32 13.55
N GLY A 269 -35.79 25.76 12.46
CA GLY A 269 -36.30 24.45 12.13
C GLY A 269 -37.33 24.66 11.01
N HIS A 270 -37.21 24.00 9.86
CA HIS A 270 -38.36 23.73 9.02
C HIS A 270 -38.11 22.48 8.17
N ARG A 271 -38.81 21.41 8.54
CA ARG A 271 -39.06 20.24 7.69
C ARG A 271 -40.21 20.57 6.74
N SER A 272 -40.13 20.04 5.52
CA SER A 272 -41.26 19.39 4.82
C SER A 272 -40.73 18.37 3.79
N PRO A 273 -41.46 17.29 3.51
CA PRO A 273 -40.91 16.04 2.98
C PRO A 273 -41.36 15.72 1.55
N LEU A 274 -40.53 15.01 0.77
CA LEU A 274 -40.98 14.23 -0.38
C LEU A 274 -40.36 12.82 -0.32
N ARG A 275 -41.26 11.83 -0.29
CA ARG A 275 -41.04 10.37 -0.39
C ARG A 275 -40.44 10.04 -1.77
N ALA A 276 -39.31 9.32 -1.81
CA ALA A 276 -39.19 7.87 -1.93
C ALA A 276 -39.52 7.30 -3.32
N THR A 277 -38.49 6.86 -4.05
CA THR A 277 -38.52 5.62 -4.82
C THR A 277 -37.16 4.92 -4.71
N ALA A 278 -37.21 3.69 -4.20
CA ALA A 278 -36.11 2.75 -4.20
C ALA A 278 -35.95 2.16 -5.61
N SER A 279 -34.70 2.01 -6.06
CA SER A 279 -34.35 1.17 -7.20
C SER A 279 -33.05 0.45 -6.88
N ALA A 280 -33.21 -0.83 -6.53
CA ALA A 280 -32.14 -1.78 -6.32
C ALA A 280 -31.59 -2.22 -7.68
N SER A 281 -30.31 -1.98 -7.95
CA SER A 281 -29.60 -2.60 -9.06
C SER A 281 -28.83 -3.82 -8.57
N ARG A 282 -29.26 -5.00 -9.01
CA ARG A 282 -28.57 -6.28 -8.83
C ARG A 282 -27.36 -6.38 -9.78
N PRO A 283 -26.31 -7.13 -9.41
CA PRO A 283 -25.14 -7.38 -10.25
C PRO A 283 -25.45 -8.37 -11.39
N ILE A 284 -24.90 -8.09 -12.56
CA ILE A 284 -24.97 -8.89 -13.79
C ILE A 284 -23.79 -9.86 -13.79
N TRP A 285 -24.05 -11.14 -13.52
CA TRP A 285 -23.18 -12.27 -13.85
C TRP A 285 -24.05 -13.46 -14.26
N ALA A 286 -24.24 -13.65 -15.57
CA ALA A 286 -24.48 -14.93 -16.25
C ALA A 286 -24.85 -14.67 -17.72
N ALA A 287 -23.99 -15.09 -18.65
CA ALA A 287 -24.26 -15.57 -20.02
C ALA A 287 -23.18 -15.10 -21.02
N ALA A 288 -22.10 -15.87 -21.15
CA ALA A 288 -21.41 -16.11 -22.41
C ALA A 288 -20.42 -17.27 -22.23
N CYS A 289 -20.75 -18.41 -22.84
CA CYS A 289 -19.94 -19.59 -23.19
C CYS A 289 -19.15 -20.32 -22.10
#